data_AF-A7EC71-F1
#
_entry.id   AF-A7EC71-F1
#
_cell.length_a   1.000
_cell.length_b   1.000
_cell.length_c   1.000
_cell.angle_alpha   90.00
_cell.angle_beta   90.00
_cell.angle_gamma   90.00
#
_symmetry.space_group_name_H-M   'P 1'
#
loop_
_entity.id
_entity.type
_entity.pdbx_description
1 polymer ?
#
loop_
_entity_poly.entity_id
_entity_poly.type
_entity_poly.pdbx_seq_one_letter_code
_entity_poly.pdbx_strand_id
1 'polypeptide(L)'
;MALVSGPGRAGSVALPEELQLAIEPHVKYIQSLDSRKDELEYWHTEHLRINGLYWGLTALHLLGRPDALPRRETIDFVLSCQHKNGGFGAAPGHDAHLLYTVSAVQILVMVDAVEDLEKNLNGEGKYLVGKYLADLQNKNTGTFAGDEWGEEDTRFLYAALNALSLLHFLHLVNVDKAVNYIVSCANFDGGYGVSPGAESHSGQIFACLGALSIAKRIDVVNIDKLGKWLSERQVECGGLNGRPEKKEDVCYSWWVATSLAMIGRLHWIDGEKLTNFILKCQDTEEGGFADRPGDMVDVFHTCFGMAGLSLLGFPGVDEVDPI
;
A
#
# COMPACT_ATOMS: atom_id res chain seq x y z
N MET A 1 -46.00 -1.15 -3.26
CA MET A 1 -45.75 0.27 -3.57
C MET A 1 -44.75 0.79 -2.55
N ALA A 2 -43.47 0.77 -2.90
CA ALA A 2 -42.42 1.41 -2.12
C ALA A 2 -41.86 2.52 -3.02
N LEU A 3 -41.93 3.75 -2.54
CA LEU A 3 -41.59 4.96 -3.26
C LEU A 3 -40.09 5.01 -3.48
N VAL A 4 -39.69 5.04 -4.75
CA VAL A 4 -38.33 5.36 -5.20
C VAL A 4 -38.12 6.84 -4.94
N SER A 5 -37.33 7.18 -3.92
CA SER A 5 -36.75 8.50 -3.75
C SER A 5 -35.56 8.63 -4.70
N GLY A 6 -35.76 9.31 -5.83
CA GLY A 6 -34.68 9.64 -6.75
C GLY A 6 -33.65 10.57 -6.11
N PRO A 7 -32.42 10.65 -6.64
CA PRO A 7 -31.43 11.59 -6.14
C PRO A 7 -31.87 13.00 -6.50
N GLY A 8 -32.25 13.76 -5.47
CA GLY A 8 -32.36 15.20 -5.56
C GLY A 8 -31.00 15.74 -6.00
N ARG A 9 -30.97 16.46 -7.13
CA ARG A 9 -29.85 17.30 -7.52
C ARG A 9 -29.69 18.39 -6.47
N ALA A 10 -28.95 18.11 -5.40
CA ALA A 10 -28.33 19.15 -4.62
C ALA A 10 -27.39 19.90 -5.59
N GLY A 11 -27.57 21.21 -5.71
CA GLY A 11 -26.67 22.04 -6.50
C GLY A 11 -25.25 21.78 -6.04
N SER A 12 -24.35 21.47 -6.98
CA SER A 12 -22.92 21.36 -6.73
C SER A 12 -22.42 22.74 -6.29
N VAL A 13 -22.50 23.04 -5.00
CA VAL A 13 -21.65 24.06 -4.41
C VAL A 13 -20.25 23.53 -4.62
N ALA A 14 -19.47 24.18 -5.48
CA ALA A 14 -18.07 23.82 -5.67
C ALA A 14 -17.41 23.80 -4.29
N LEU A 15 -16.66 22.74 -3.99
CA LEU A 15 -15.87 22.70 -2.78
C LEU A 15 -14.95 23.93 -2.75
N PRO A 16 -14.65 24.48 -1.55
CA PRO A 16 -13.60 25.48 -1.38
C PRO A 16 -12.35 25.08 -2.17
N GLU A 17 -11.60 26.05 -2.70
CA GLU A 17 -10.44 25.78 -3.56
C GLU A 17 -9.43 24.85 -2.90
N GLU A 18 -9.23 24.99 -1.59
CA GLU A 18 -8.38 24.14 -0.76
C GLU A 18 -8.89 22.70 -0.55
N LEU A 19 -10.15 22.42 -0.91
CA LEU A 19 -10.78 21.10 -0.89
C LEU A 19 -11.06 20.57 -2.30
N GLN A 20 -10.49 21.20 -3.33
CA GLN A 20 -10.42 20.62 -4.67
C GLN A 20 -9.11 19.83 -4.80
N LEU A 21 -9.16 18.74 -5.57
CA LEU A 21 -7.98 17.92 -5.79
C LEU A 21 -7.10 18.54 -6.89
N ALA A 22 -5.85 18.87 -6.56
CA ALA A 22 -4.88 19.47 -7.47
C ALA A 22 -4.20 18.42 -8.37
N ILE A 23 -4.98 17.80 -9.26
CA ILE A 23 -4.56 16.68 -10.11
C ILE A 23 -3.27 16.98 -10.89
N GLU A 24 -3.22 18.08 -11.65
CA GLU A 24 -2.06 18.38 -12.50
C GLU A 24 -0.78 18.66 -11.69
N PRO A 25 -0.81 19.43 -10.58
CA PRO A 25 0.31 19.51 -9.66
C PRO A 25 0.80 18.15 -9.17
N HIS A 26 -0.09 17.24 -8.75
CA HIS A 26 0.33 15.91 -8.27
C HIS A 26 0.98 15.06 -9.36
N VAL A 27 0.47 15.10 -10.59
CA VAL A 27 1.08 14.40 -11.74
C VAL A 27 2.48 14.94 -12.02
N LYS A 28 2.63 16.27 -12.07
CA LYS A 28 3.92 16.94 -12.30
C LYS A 28 4.91 16.66 -11.18
N TYR A 29 4.47 16.67 -9.93
CA TYR A 29 5.26 16.30 -8.76
C TYR A 29 5.91 14.92 -8.96
N ILE A 30 5.10 13.89 -9.25
CA ILE A 30 5.57 12.52 -9.45
C ILE A 30 6.56 12.43 -10.61
N GLN A 31 6.27 13.08 -11.75
CA GLN A 31 7.17 13.11 -12.91
C GLN A 31 8.52 13.74 -12.60
N SER A 32 8.57 14.71 -11.69
CA SER A 32 9.81 15.43 -11.35
C SER A 32 10.73 14.67 -10.40
N LEU A 33 10.25 13.64 -9.70
CA LEU A 33 11.01 12.93 -8.66
C LEU A 33 12.35 12.36 -9.15
N ASP A 34 12.42 11.86 -10.40
CA ASP A 34 13.66 11.31 -10.99
C ASP A 34 14.56 12.39 -11.63
N SER A 35 14.10 13.64 -11.73
CA SER A 35 14.89 14.71 -12.36
C SER A 35 15.92 15.35 -11.41
N ARG A 36 15.77 15.15 -10.11
CA ARG A 36 16.51 15.84 -9.04
C ARG A 36 17.83 15.14 -8.64
N LYS A 37 18.57 14.64 -9.63
CA LYS A 37 19.77 13.80 -9.44
C LYS A 37 20.98 14.56 -8.86
N ASP A 38 20.91 15.88 -8.83
CA ASP A 38 21.87 16.79 -8.21
C ASP A 38 21.54 17.13 -6.75
N GLU A 39 20.36 16.73 -6.25
CA GLU A 39 19.93 16.94 -4.86
C GLU A 39 20.37 15.81 -3.93
N LEU A 40 20.70 16.12 -2.68
CA LEU A 40 21.14 15.14 -1.70
C LEU A 40 20.00 14.20 -1.29
N GLU A 41 18.79 14.74 -1.18
CA GLU A 41 17.56 14.07 -0.80
C GLU A 41 17.22 12.93 -1.77
N TYR A 42 17.51 13.13 -3.06
CA TYR A 42 17.35 12.09 -4.08
C TYR A 42 18.21 10.87 -3.75
N TRP A 43 19.47 11.05 -3.36
CA TRP A 43 20.38 9.94 -3.05
C TRP A 43 20.14 9.35 -1.65
N HIS A 44 19.75 10.17 -0.67
CA HIS A 44 19.36 9.69 0.66
C HIS A 44 18.17 8.73 0.62
N THR A 45 17.32 8.82 -0.39
CA THR A 45 16.15 7.96 -0.60
C THR A 45 16.39 6.84 -1.61
N GLU A 46 17.62 6.59 -2.05
CA GLU A 46 17.92 5.53 -3.02
C GLU A 46 17.55 4.13 -2.49
N HIS A 47 17.75 3.90 -1.20
CA HIS A 47 17.42 2.65 -0.50
C HIS A 47 15.90 2.33 -0.48
N LEU A 48 15.06 3.19 -1.04
CA LEU A 48 13.62 2.96 -1.19
C LEU A 48 13.10 3.27 -2.61
N ARG A 49 13.98 3.35 -3.62
CA ARG A 49 13.64 3.83 -4.97
C ARG A 49 12.55 3.00 -5.67
N ILE A 50 12.66 1.67 -5.69
CA ILE A 50 11.59 0.82 -6.27
C ILE A 50 10.25 1.05 -5.56
N ASN A 51 10.24 1.17 -4.23
CA ASN A 51 9.01 1.43 -3.50
C ASN A 51 8.44 2.82 -3.86
N GLY A 52 9.30 3.83 -3.97
CA GLY A 52 8.95 5.17 -4.44
C GLY A 52 8.31 5.16 -5.84
N LEU A 53 8.87 4.37 -6.76
CA LEU A 53 8.31 4.18 -8.10
C LEU A 53 6.94 3.49 -8.05
N TYR A 54 6.77 2.46 -7.22
CA TYR A 54 5.48 1.82 -7.00
C TYR A 54 4.43 2.80 -6.48
N TRP A 55 4.77 3.62 -5.47
CA TRP A 55 3.89 4.62 -4.89
C TRP A 55 3.49 5.69 -5.91
N GLY A 56 4.45 6.23 -6.65
CA GLY A 56 4.19 7.21 -7.70
C GLY A 56 3.31 6.65 -8.82
N LEU A 57 3.61 5.44 -9.30
CA LEU A 57 2.83 4.81 -10.36
C LEU A 57 1.40 4.48 -9.88
N THR A 58 1.23 3.99 -8.66
CA THR A 58 -0.10 3.75 -8.08
C THR A 58 -0.93 5.03 -8.04
N ALA A 59 -0.36 6.14 -7.55
CA ALA A 59 -1.04 7.43 -7.53
C ALA A 59 -1.42 7.91 -8.94
N LEU A 60 -0.55 7.73 -9.93
CA LEU A 60 -0.83 8.09 -11.32
C LEU A 60 -1.95 7.25 -11.94
N HIS A 61 -2.00 5.96 -11.65
CA HIS A 61 -3.11 5.09 -12.07
C HIS A 61 -4.42 5.55 -11.44
N LEU A 62 -4.43 5.84 -10.14
CA LEU A 62 -5.62 6.34 -9.44
C LEU A 62 -6.08 7.71 -9.96
N LEU A 63 -5.17 8.53 -10.48
CA LEU A 63 -5.50 9.82 -11.12
C LEU A 63 -5.95 9.68 -12.58
N GLY A 64 -6.09 8.47 -13.12
CA GLY A 64 -6.43 8.24 -14.53
C GLY A 64 -5.32 8.67 -15.50
N ARG A 65 -4.05 8.67 -15.04
CA ARG A 65 -2.86 9.09 -15.80
C ARG A 65 -1.77 8.00 -15.82
N PRO A 66 -2.11 6.74 -16.19
CA PRO A 66 -1.16 5.62 -16.15
C PRO A 66 0.07 5.81 -17.06
N ASP A 67 -0.08 6.57 -18.15
CA ASP A 67 0.99 6.83 -19.13
C ASP A 67 1.87 8.04 -18.78
N ALA A 68 1.74 8.61 -17.58
CA ALA A 68 2.50 9.80 -17.20
C ALA A 68 4.01 9.54 -16.99
N LEU A 69 4.43 8.29 -16.81
CA LEU A 69 5.84 7.88 -16.76
C LEU A 69 6.21 7.05 -18.00
N PRO A 70 7.46 7.14 -18.50
CA PRO A 70 7.88 6.34 -19.65
C PRO A 70 7.88 4.84 -19.31
N ARG A 71 6.94 4.08 -19.89
CA ARG A 71 6.76 2.64 -19.61
C ARG A 71 8.04 1.83 -19.81
N ARG A 72 8.79 2.04 -20.90
CA ARG A 72 9.99 1.24 -21.17
C ARG A 72 11.10 1.51 -20.16
N GLU A 73 11.35 2.77 -19.82
CA GLU A 73 12.36 3.16 -18.83
C GLU A 73 12.01 2.62 -17.45
N THR A 74 10.72 2.63 -17.10
CA THR A 74 10.19 2.01 -15.87
C THR A 74 10.52 0.52 -15.80
N ILE A 75 10.23 -0.24 -16.87
CA ILE A 75 10.52 -1.68 -16.95
C ILE A 75 12.02 -1.94 -16.87
N ASP A 76 12.83 -1.20 -17.64
CA ASP A 76 14.29 -1.35 -17.68
C ASP A 76 14.91 -1.09 -16.31
N PHE A 77 14.48 -0.04 -15.61
CA PHE A 77 14.92 0.27 -14.26
C PHE A 77 14.57 -0.85 -13.28
N VAL A 78 13.31 -1.29 -13.24
CA VAL A 78 12.89 -2.35 -12.31
C VAL A 78 13.68 -3.64 -12.56
N LEU A 79 13.78 -4.09 -13.82
CA LEU A 79 14.52 -5.32 -14.16
C LEU A 79 16.02 -5.21 -13.90
N SER A 80 16.61 -4.02 -13.98
CA SER A 80 18.02 -3.81 -13.62
C SER A 80 18.32 -4.01 -12.13
N CYS A 81 17.28 -4.04 -11.29
CA CYS A 81 17.39 -4.31 -9.85
C CYS A 81 17.20 -5.79 -9.50
N GLN A 82 16.91 -6.66 -10.48
CA GLN A 82 16.70 -8.09 -10.24
C GLN A 82 18.04 -8.82 -10.06
N HIS A 83 18.15 -9.59 -8.98
CA HIS A 83 19.29 -10.44 -8.68
C HIS A 83 19.14 -11.84 -9.27
N LYS A 84 20.26 -12.56 -9.39
CA LYS A 84 20.29 -13.94 -9.91
C LYS A 84 19.47 -14.93 -9.08
N ASN A 85 19.27 -14.65 -7.79
CA ASN A 85 18.43 -15.47 -6.91
C ASN A 85 16.92 -15.22 -7.13
N GLY A 86 16.55 -14.20 -7.92
CA GLY A 86 15.17 -13.83 -8.25
C GLY A 86 14.67 -12.59 -7.53
N GLY A 87 15.22 -12.25 -6.36
CA GLY A 87 14.80 -11.08 -5.58
C GLY A 87 15.23 -9.76 -6.20
N PHE A 88 14.57 -8.67 -5.81
CA PHE A 88 14.90 -7.32 -6.25
C PHE A 88 15.51 -6.50 -5.11
N GLY A 89 16.50 -5.67 -5.44
CA GLY A 89 17.01 -4.62 -4.55
C GLY A 89 16.29 -3.29 -4.75
N ALA A 90 16.49 -2.34 -3.83
CA ALA A 90 15.84 -1.02 -3.90
C ALA A 90 16.20 -0.21 -5.14
N ALA A 91 17.43 -0.36 -5.61
CA ALA A 91 18.03 0.25 -6.79
C ALA A 91 19.17 -0.66 -7.29
N PRO A 92 19.74 -0.42 -8.49
CA PRO A 92 20.84 -1.23 -9.01
C PRO A 92 22.02 -1.27 -8.04
N GLY A 93 22.49 -2.47 -7.72
CA GLY A 93 23.60 -2.68 -6.77
C GLY A 93 23.21 -2.77 -5.29
N HIS A 94 21.94 -2.54 -4.94
CA HIS A 94 21.43 -2.78 -3.58
C HIS A 94 21.03 -4.23 -3.38
N ASP A 95 21.09 -4.72 -2.15
CA ASP A 95 20.77 -6.10 -1.80
C ASP A 95 19.30 -6.45 -2.05
N ALA A 96 19.06 -7.70 -2.43
CA ALA A 96 17.72 -8.22 -2.66
C ALA A 96 16.93 -8.31 -1.35
N HIS A 97 15.72 -7.76 -1.33
CA HIS A 97 14.82 -7.85 -0.18
C HIS A 97 13.38 -8.10 -0.65
N LEU A 98 12.62 -8.81 0.17
CA LEU A 98 11.21 -9.11 -0.04
C LEU A 98 10.34 -7.85 -0.30
N LEU A 99 10.59 -6.72 0.37
CA LEU A 99 9.81 -5.49 0.21
C LEU A 99 10.00 -4.86 -1.17
N TYR A 100 11.22 -4.83 -1.70
CA TYR A 100 11.46 -4.32 -3.05
C TYR A 100 10.99 -5.33 -4.10
N THR A 101 11.05 -6.63 -3.79
CA THR A 101 10.55 -7.70 -4.66
C THR A 101 9.04 -7.60 -4.87
N VAL A 102 8.24 -7.36 -3.82
CA VAL A 102 6.79 -7.17 -3.98
C VAL A 102 6.47 -5.91 -4.78
N SER A 103 7.12 -4.78 -4.48
CA SER A 103 6.92 -3.52 -5.23
C SER A 103 7.30 -3.67 -6.71
N ALA A 104 8.39 -4.39 -7.01
CA ALA A 104 8.78 -4.70 -8.39
C ALA A 104 7.71 -5.53 -9.12
N VAL A 105 7.18 -6.57 -8.47
CA VAL A 105 6.08 -7.37 -9.02
C VAL A 105 4.84 -6.51 -9.27
N GLN A 106 4.45 -5.67 -8.30
CA GLN A 106 3.30 -4.79 -8.43
C GLN A 106 3.47 -3.79 -9.58
N ILE A 107 4.65 -3.17 -9.73
CA ILE A 107 4.95 -2.28 -10.86
C ILE A 107 4.82 -3.03 -12.17
N LEU A 108 5.46 -4.19 -12.29
CA LEU A 108 5.45 -4.98 -13.53
C LEU A 108 4.04 -5.48 -13.89
N VAL A 109 3.18 -5.76 -12.90
CA VAL A 109 1.77 -6.05 -13.15
C VAL A 109 1.01 -4.81 -13.61
N MET A 110 1.18 -3.67 -12.94
CA MET A 110 0.50 -2.42 -13.29
C MET A 110 0.82 -1.95 -14.72
N VAL A 111 2.06 -2.15 -15.18
CA VAL A 111 2.48 -1.78 -16.54
C VAL A 111 2.36 -2.92 -17.57
N ASP A 112 1.70 -4.03 -17.24
CA ASP A 112 1.54 -5.21 -18.11
C ASP A 112 2.89 -5.74 -18.67
N ALA A 113 3.86 -5.95 -17.79
CA ALA A 113 5.25 -6.31 -18.09
C ALA A 113 5.70 -7.62 -17.43
N VAL A 114 4.75 -8.49 -17.04
CA VAL A 114 5.06 -9.82 -16.49
C VAL A 114 5.77 -10.71 -17.53
N GLU A 115 5.53 -10.50 -18.83
CA GLU A 115 6.26 -11.20 -19.89
C GLU A 115 7.73 -10.73 -20.00
N ASP A 116 8.01 -9.44 -19.78
CA ASP A 116 9.39 -8.93 -19.69
C ASP A 116 10.14 -9.56 -18.51
N LEU A 117 9.46 -9.74 -17.36
CA LEU A 117 10.00 -10.46 -16.20
C LEU A 117 10.31 -11.91 -16.53
N GLU A 118 9.39 -12.62 -17.21
CA GLU A 118 9.60 -14.02 -17.62
C GLU A 118 10.85 -14.14 -18.51
N LYS A 119 10.97 -13.30 -19.53
CA LYS A 119 12.12 -13.31 -20.47
C LYS A 119 13.45 -12.99 -19.79
N ASN A 120 13.43 -12.26 -18.67
CA ASN A 120 14.65 -11.96 -17.93
C ASN A 120 15.30 -13.23 -17.36
N LEU A 121 16.59 -13.14 -17.04
CA LEU A 121 17.35 -14.27 -16.46
C LEU A 121 17.20 -15.58 -17.25
N ASN A 122 17.36 -15.51 -18.58
CA ASN A 122 17.26 -16.66 -19.51
C ASN A 122 15.88 -17.33 -19.58
N GLY A 123 14.80 -16.59 -19.37
CA GLY A 123 13.45 -17.15 -19.41
C GLY A 123 12.97 -17.73 -18.08
N GLU A 124 13.66 -17.44 -16.97
CA GLU A 124 13.32 -17.96 -15.64
C GLU A 124 12.98 -16.86 -14.63
N GLY A 125 12.98 -15.58 -15.04
CA GLY A 125 12.92 -14.45 -14.11
C GLY A 125 11.69 -14.46 -13.20
N LYS A 126 10.49 -14.77 -13.73
CA LYS A 126 9.27 -14.87 -12.92
C LYS A 126 9.32 -16.04 -11.94
N TYR A 127 9.74 -17.22 -12.40
CA TYR A 127 9.84 -18.40 -11.54
C TYR A 127 10.85 -18.17 -10.40
N LEU A 128 11.99 -17.54 -10.70
CA LEU A 128 13.00 -17.21 -9.69
C LEU A 128 12.46 -16.24 -8.62
N VAL A 129 11.59 -15.29 -8.98
CA VAL A 129 10.89 -14.45 -7.98
C VAL A 129 10.04 -15.32 -7.04
N GLY A 130 9.22 -16.22 -7.61
CA GLY A 130 8.40 -17.13 -6.81
C GLY A 130 9.23 -18.01 -5.89
N LYS A 131 10.35 -18.54 -6.40
CA LYS A 131 11.30 -19.36 -5.64
C LYS A 131 11.97 -18.56 -4.51
N TYR A 132 12.45 -17.34 -4.79
CA TYR A 132 13.06 -16.46 -3.80
C TYR A 132 12.12 -16.22 -2.62
N LEU A 133 10.87 -15.83 -2.89
CA LEU A 133 9.86 -15.61 -1.85
C LEU A 133 9.54 -16.88 -1.07
N ALA A 134 9.44 -18.03 -1.76
CA ALA A 134 9.18 -19.30 -1.10
C ALA A 134 10.33 -19.77 -0.21
N ASP A 135 11.59 -19.53 -0.61
CA ASP A 135 12.78 -19.87 0.18
C ASP A 135 12.89 -19.02 1.46
N LEU A 136 12.30 -17.82 1.48
CA LEU A 136 12.22 -16.96 2.67
C LEU A 136 11.16 -17.43 3.68
N GLN A 137 10.31 -18.41 3.33
CA GLN A 137 9.33 -18.93 4.29
C GLN A 137 9.99 -19.83 5.33
N ASN A 138 9.85 -19.47 6.59
CA ASN A 138 10.23 -20.32 7.71
C ASN A 138 9.32 -21.55 7.78
N LYS A 139 9.88 -22.72 7.45
CA LYS A 139 9.16 -24.00 7.39
C LYS A 139 8.56 -24.44 8.73
N ASN A 140 9.05 -23.92 9.86
CA ASN A 140 8.55 -24.28 11.17
C ASN A 140 7.32 -23.45 11.55
N THR A 141 7.45 -22.13 11.48
CA THR A 141 6.47 -21.14 11.95
C THR A 141 5.47 -20.71 10.87
N GLY A 142 5.86 -20.70 9.60
CA GLY A 142 5.08 -20.14 8.49
C GLY A 142 5.32 -18.66 8.21
N THR A 143 6.15 -17.99 9.02
CA THR A 143 6.60 -16.60 8.80
C THR A 143 7.49 -16.50 7.58
N PHE A 144 7.73 -15.27 7.14
CA PHE A 144 8.69 -14.96 6.08
C PHE A 144 9.77 -14.05 6.64
N ALA A 145 11.01 -14.32 6.28
CA ALA A 145 12.11 -13.40 6.50
C ALA A 145 12.10 -12.29 5.42
N GLY A 146 12.58 -11.09 5.78
CA GLY A 146 12.74 -10.00 4.82
C GLY A 146 13.79 -10.29 3.75
N ASP A 147 14.86 -10.97 4.15
CA ASP A 147 16.01 -11.39 3.35
C ASP A 147 16.77 -12.53 4.07
N GLU A 148 18.02 -12.79 3.67
CA GLU A 148 18.86 -13.84 4.26
C GLU A 148 19.31 -13.57 5.72
N TRP A 149 19.11 -12.36 6.24
CA TRP A 149 19.51 -11.97 7.60
C TRP A 149 18.45 -12.28 8.66
N GLY A 150 17.26 -12.72 8.24
CA GLY A 150 16.32 -13.42 9.12
C GLY A 150 15.41 -12.54 9.99
N GLU A 151 15.24 -11.24 9.67
CA GLU A 151 14.17 -10.45 10.29
C GLU A 151 12.80 -11.03 9.89
N GLU A 152 11.95 -11.34 10.87
CA GLU A 152 10.58 -11.81 10.65
C GLU A 152 9.57 -10.76 11.14
N ASP A 153 8.57 -10.45 10.31
CA ASP A 153 7.51 -9.49 10.59
C ASP A 153 6.22 -9.91 9.86
N THR A 154 5.05 -9.70 10.48
CA THR A 154 3.73 -9.77 9.81
C THR A 154 3.64 -9.04 8.46
N ARG A 155 4.39 -7.96 8.26
CA ARG A 155 4.49 -7.24 6.97
C ARG A 155 5.04 -8.13 5.85
N PHE A 156 5.98 -9.03 6.17
CA PHE A 156 6.58 -9.93 5.18
C PHE A 156 5.63 -11.07 4.79
N LEU A 157 4.73 -11.47 5.70
CA LEU A 157 3.64 -12.41 5.37
C LEU A 157 2.71 -11.82 4.30
N TYR A 158 2.26 -10.56 4.48
CA TYR A 158 1.46 -9.88 3.47
C TYR A 158 2.20 -9.71 2.15
N ALA A 159 3.41 -9.14 2.20
CA ALA A 159 4.17 -8.84 0.99
C ALA A 159 4.51 -10.10 0.17
N ALA A 160 4.87 -11.22 0.83
CA ALA A 160 5.08 -12.49 0.14
C ALA A 160 3.80 -13.01 -0.51
N LEU A 161 2.69 -13.08 0.23
CA LEU A 161 1.43 -13.59 -0.31
C LEU A 161 0.87 -12.70 -1.43
N ASN A 162 1.07 -11.37 -1.35
CA ASN A 162 0.66 -10.44 -2.39
C ASN A 162 1.39 -10.72 -3.72
N ALA A 163 2.73 -10.71 -3.71
CA ALA A 163 3.51 -11.00 -4.90
C ALA A 163 3.26 -12.42 -5.45
N LEU A 164 3.19 -13.42 -4.58
CA LEU A 164 2.89 -14.79 -4.99
C LEU A 164 1.48 -14.94 -5.57
N SER A 165 0.49 -14.19 -5.06
CA SER A 165 -0.86 -14.18 -5.63
C SER A 165 -0.89 -13.58 -7.03
N LEU A 166 -0.26 -12.41 -7.20
CA LEU A 166 -0.14 -11.70 -8.48
C LEU A 166 0.57 -12.55 -9.56
N LEU A 167 1.56 -13.36 -9.16
CA LEU A 167 2.28 -14.24 -10.08
C LEU A 167 1.65 -15.64 -10.23
N HIS A 168 0.58 -15.94 -9.50
CA HIS A 168 -0.10 -17.25 -9.42
C HIS A 168 0.76 -18.39 -8.83
N PHE A 169 1.62 -18.06 -7.87
CA PHE A 169 2.58 -18.93 -7.20
C PHE A 169 2.32 -19.17 -5.71
N LEU A 170 1.12 -18.87 -5.19
CA LEU A 170 0.75 -19.21 -3.81
C LEU A 170 0.98 -20.70 -3.45
N HIS A 171 0.94 -21.60 -4.43
CA HIS A 171 1.19 -23.03 -4.23
C HIS A 171 2.65 -23.37 -3.85
N LEU A 172 3.59 -22.43 -3.99
CA LEU A 172 4.99 -22.62 -3.59
C LEU A 172 5.20 -22.51 -2.08
N VAL A 173 4.23 -21.98 -1.33
CA VAL A 173 4.35 -21.71 0.11
C VAL A 173 3.24 -22.40 0.90
N ASN A 174 3.49 -22.56 2.21
CA ASN A 174 2.49 -23.08 3.13
C ASN A 174 1.60 -21.93 3.65
N VAL A 175 0.51 -21.66 2.94
CA VAL A 175 -0.46 -20.61 3.28
C VAL A 175 -1.13 -20.87 4.63
N ASP A 176 -1.47 -22.12 4.95
CA ASP A 176 -2.12 -22.45 6.23
C ASP A 176 -1.23 -22.15 7.44
N LYS A 177 0.08 -22.40 7.34
CA LYS A 177 1.03 -22.03 8.40
C LYS A 177 1.14 -20.51 8.55
N ALA A 178 1.19 -19.77 7.45
CA ALA A 178 1.17 -18.30 7.48
C ALA A 178 -0.09 -17.77 8.19
N VAL A 179 -1.26 -18.31 7.85
CA VAL A 179 -2.54 -17.97 8.50
C VAL A 179 -2.51 -18.30 10.00
N ASN A 180 -2.03 -19.49 10.38
CA ASN A 180 -1.93 -19.88 11.78
C ASN A 180 -1.00 -18.94 12.58
N TYR A 181 0.10 -18.48 11.98
CA TYR A 181 0.97 -17.50 12.61
C TYR A 181 0.24 -16.15 12.81
N ILE A 182 -0.45 -15.64 11.79
CA ILE A 182 -1.24 -14.40 11.90
C ILE A 182 -2.28 -14.51 13.01
N VAL A 183 -2.98 -15.64 13.11
CA VAL A 183 -3.93 -15.91 14.21
C VAL A 183 -3.25 -15.83 15.57
N SER A 184 -2.00 -16.29 15.71
CA SER A 184 -1.24 -16.18 16.96
C SER A 184 -0.79 -14.75 17.30
N CYS A 185 -0.82 -13.82 16.34
CA CYS A 185 -0.55 -12.39 16.55
C CYS A 185 -1.77 -11.57 16.99
N ALA A 186 -2.97 -12.18 17.06
CA ALA A 186 -4.19 -11.48 17.45
C ALA A 186 -4.17 -11.09 18.94
N ASN A 187 -4.52 -9.83 19.24
CA ASN A 187 -4.48 -9.26 20.57
C ASN A 187 -5.86 -9.19 21.25
N PHE A 188 -5.86 -8.85 22.54
CA PHE A 188 -7.08 -8.74 23.35
C PHE A 188 -8.09 -7.73 22.79
N ASP A 189 -7.59 -6.70 22.11
CA ASP A 189 -8.32 -5.60 21.47
C ASP A 189 -8.77 -5.92 20.02
N GLY A 190 -8.48 -7.13 19.54
CA GLY A 190 -8.82 -7.58 18.19
C GLY A 190 -7.79 -7.19 17.12
N GLY A 191 -6.81 -6.34 17.45
CA GLY A 191 -5.74 -5.93 16.56
C GLY A 191 -4.62 -6.95 16.43
N TYR A 192 -3.61 -6.59 15.64
CA TYR A 192 -2.45 -7.41 15.35
C TYR A 192 -1.16 -6.60 15.49
N GLY A 193 -0.12 -7.22 16.03
CA GLY A 193 1.22 -6.66 16.12
C GLY A 193 2.23 -7.36 15.20
N VAL A 194 3.49 -6.96 15.28
CA VAL A 194 4.60 -7.48 14.43
C VAL A 194 4.85 -8.99 14.60
N SER A 195 4.54 -9.51 15.80
CA SER A 195 4.73 -10.91 16.20
C SER A 195 3.81 -11.23 17.38
N PRO A 196 3.68 -12.50 17.79
CA PRO A 196 2.85 -12.89 18.93
C PRO A 196 3.20 -12.13 20.21
N GLY A 197 2.22 -11.44 20.78
CA GLY A 197 2.37 -10.61 21.99
C GLY A 197 2.83 -9.17 21.74
N ALA A 198 3.11 -8.77 20.50
CA ALA A 198 3.41 -7.38 20.16
C ALA A 198 2.14 -6.51 20.14
N GLU A 199 2.29 -5.22 20.46
CA GLU A 199 1.20 -4.23 20.49
C GLU A 199 0.49 -4.10 19.13
N SER A 200 -0.83 -3.92 19.16
CA SER A 200 -1.66 -3.63 17.99
C SER A 200 -1.28 -2.29 17.34
N HIS A 201 -1.08 -2.28 16.03
CA HIS A 201 -0.77 -1.08 15.25
C HIS A 201 -1.41 -1.15 13.86
N SER A 202 -1.91 -0.02 13.33
CA SER A 202 -2.69 -0.02 12.09
C SER A 202 -1.96 -0.60 10.88
N GLY A 203 -0.65 -0.36 10.75
CA GLY A 203 0.15 -0.93 9.67
C GLY A 203 0.25 -2.46 9.73
N GLN A 204 0.37 -3.03 10.94
CA GLN A 204 0.42 -4.49 11.15
C GLN A 204 -0.97 -5.11 10.98
N ILE A 205 -2.02 -4.40 11.39
CA ILE A 205 -3.41 -4.81 11.13
C ILE A 205 -3.67 -4.87 9.62
N PHE A 206 -3.28 -3.83 8.87
CA PHE A 206 -3.38 -3.81 7.42
C PHE A 206 -2.68 -5.02 6.79
N ALA A 207 -1.41 -5.26 7.17
CA ALA A 207 -0.67 -6.41 6.65
C ALA A 207 -1.36 -7.75 6.98
N CYS A 208 -1.78 -7.95 8.24
CA CYS A 208 -2.45 -9.19 8.64
C CYS A 208 -3.78 -9.39 7.89
N LEU A 209 -4.61 -8.35 7.74
CA LEU A 209 -5.87 -8.45 7.01
C LEU A 209 -5.66 -8.64 5.51
N GLY A 210 -4.68 -7.97 4.89
CA GLY A 210 -4.33 -8.18 3.49
C GLY A 210 -3.90 -9.62 3.22
N ALA A 211 -3.02 -10.16 4.07
CA ALA A 211 -2.58 -11.55 4.01
C ALA A 211 -3.76 -12.54 4.17
N LEU A 212 -4.64 -12.30 5.15
CA LEU A 212 -5.84 -13.11 5.37
C LEU A 212 -6.84 -13.00 4.21
N SER A 213 -6.96 -11.84 3.58
CA SER A 213 -7.83 -11.63 2.43
C SER A 213 -7.35 -12.42 1.22
N ILE A 214 -6.05 -12.35 0.91
CA ILE A 214 -5.41 -13.16 -0.14
C ILE A 214 -5.57 -14.67 0.13
N ALA A 215 -5.38 -15.08 1.40
CA ALA A 215 -5.57 -16.46 1.83
C ALA A 215 -7.04 -16.90 1.87
N LYS A 216 -8.01 -15.98 1.66
CA LYS A 216 -9.45 -16.21 1.81
C LYS A 216 -9.83 -16.71 3.21
N ARG A 217 -9.17 -16.16 4.23
CA ARG A 217 -9.28 -16.54 5.65
C ARG A 217 -9.73 -15.40 6.57
N ILE A 218 -10.45 -14.41 6.05
CA ILE A 218 -11.04 -13.33 6.88
C ILE A 218 -12.00 -13.89 7.95
N ASP A 219 -12.50 -15.12 7.81
CA ASP A 219 -13.32 -15.82 8.80
C ASP A 219 -12.67 -15.96 10.19
N VAL A 220 -11.34 -15.88 10.29
CA VAL A 220 -10.63 -16.00 11.58
C VAL A 220 -10.60 -14.70 12.37
N VAL A 221 -11.00 -13.58 11.76
CA VAL A 221 -10.90 -12.25 12.36
C VAL A 221 -12.10 -12.00 13.26
N ASN A 222 -11.87 -11.44 14.46
CA ASN A 222 -12.95 -10.88 15.26
C ASN A 222 -13.36 -9.51 14.72
N ILE A 223 -14.20 -9.51 13.68
CA ILE A 223 -14.55 -8.33 12.88
C ILE A 223 -15.04 -7.15 13.74
N ASP A 224 -16.01 -7.34 14.62
CA ASP A 224 -16.59 -6.20 15.35
C ASP A 224 -15.64 -5.66 16.42
N LYS A 225 -14.84 -6.53 17.04
CA LYS A 225 -13.83 -6.09 18.02
C LYS A 225 -12.74 -5.26 17.33
N LEU A 226 -12.20 -5.76 16.23
CA LEU A 226 -11.19 -5.05 15.44
C LEU A 226 -11.77 -3.75 14.86
N GLY A 227 -12.99 -3.81 14.32
CA GLY A 227 -13.69 -2.63 13.80
C GLY A 227 -13.80 -1.52 14.83
N LYS A 228 -14.07 -1.86 16.11
CA LYS A 228 -14.12 -0.87 17.19
C LYS A 228 -12.75 -0.25 17.45
N TRP A 229 -11.68 -1.05 17.47
CA TRP A 229 -10.33 -0.51 17.67
C TRP A 229 -9.92 0.45 16.55
N LEU A 230 -10.27 0.10 15.30
CA LEU A 230 -9.99 0.88 14.09
C LEU A 230 -10.83 2.17 14.02
N SER A 231 -12.13 2.12 14.31
CA SER A 231 -12.99 3.31 14.24
C SER A 231 -12.58 4.37 15.26
N GLU A 232 -12.10 3.95 16.43
CA GLU A 232 -11.59 4.84 17.50
C GLU A 232 -10.24 5.50 17.15
N ARG A 233 -9.66 5.20 15.97
CA ARG A 233 -8.48 5.92 15.46
C ARG A 233 -8.82 7.30 14.92
N GLN A 234 -10.09 7.58 14.63
CA GLN A 234 -10.49 8.87 14.08
C GLN A 234 -10.45 9.94 15.18
N VAL A 235 -9.66 10.98 14.96
CA VAL A 235 -9.53 12.11 15.89
C VAL A 235 -10.39 13.30 15.45
N GLU A 236 -10.44 14.35 16.28
CA GLU A 236 -11.35 15.49 16.09
C GLU A 236 -11.25 16.16 14.71
N CYS A 237 -10.03 16.26 14.16
CA CYS A 237 -9.78 16.87 12.85
C CYS A 237 -10.21 16.01 11.64
N GLY A 238 -10.65 14.77 11.87
CA GLY A 238 -11.11 13.84 10.84
C GLY A 238 -10.08 12.81 10.40
N GLY A 239 -8.79 13.09 10.60
CA GLY A 239 -7.70 12.16 10.31
C GLY A 239 -7.68 10.95 11.25
N LEU A 240 -6.95 9.92 10.86
CA LEU A 240 -6.81 8.67 11.62
C LEU A 240 -5.37 8.52 12.12
N ASN A 241 -5.18 8.07 13.36
CA ASN A 241 -3.85 7.75 13.90
C ASN A 241 -3.54 6.24 13.87
N GLY A 242 -2.27 5.88 14.01
CA GLY A 242 -1.83 4.48 13.89
C GLY A 242 -2.08 3.61 15.12
N ARG A 243 -2.28 4.23 16.28
CA ARG A 243 -2.57 3.63 17.59
C ARG A 243 -2.98 4.72 18.60
N PRO A 244 -3.56 4.37 19.77
CA PRO A 244 -3.93 5.35 20.78
C PRO A 244 -2.79 6.30 21.16
N GLU A 245 -3.14 7.54 21.53
CA GLU A 245 -2.20 8.60 21.95
C GLU A 245 -1.16 9.03 20.88
N LYS A 246 -1.41 8.74 19.60
CA LYS A 246 -0.63 9.26 18.47
C LYS A 246 -1.40 10.31 17.68
N LYS A 247 -0.64 11.13 16.96
CA LYS A 247 -1.19 12.07 15.98
C LYS A 247 -1.75 11.31 14.77
N GLU A 248 -2.72 11.94 14.13
CA GLU A 248 -3.22 11.58 12.82
C GLU A 248 -2.14 11.70 11.74
N ASP A 249 -2.34 10.92 10.67
CA ASP A 249 -1.43 10.86 9.54
C ASP A 249 -2.18 10.34 8.30
N VAL A 250 -1.83 10.82 7.11
CA VAL A 250 -2.35 10.31 5.84
C VAL A 250 -2.04 8.82 5.65
N CYS A 251 -0.85 8.34 6.04
CA CYS A 251 -0.51 6.92 5.87
C CYS A 251 -1.33 6.02 6.79
N TYR A 252 -1.52 6.42 8.05
CA TYR A 252 -2.42 5.71 8.98
C TYR A 252 -3.87 5.77 8.50
N SER A 253 -4.27 6.87 7.87
CA SER A 253 -5.60 7.02 7.28
C SER A 253 -5.89 5.97 6.23
N TRP A 254 -4.94 5.70 5.33
CA TRP A 254 -5.05 4.58 4.40
C TRP A 254 -5.11 3.24 5.14
N TRP A 255 -4.13 2.93 6.01
CA TRP A 255 -4.06 1.61 6.65
C TRP A 255 -5.29 1.29 7.51
N VAL A 256 -5.85 2.27 8.21
CA VAL A 256 -7.06 2.10 9.01
C VAL A 256 -8.31 2.00 8.13
N ALA A 257 -8.49 2.91 7.16
CA ALA A 257 -9.68 2.91 6.31
C ALA A 257 -9.76 1.65 5.44
N THR A 258 -8.64 1.24 4.83
CA THR A 258 -8.62 0.01 4.03
C THR A 258 -8.84 -1.24 4.89
N SER A 259 -8.28 -1.28 6.11
CA SER A 259 -8.56 -2.37 7.06
C SER A 259 -10.04 -2.46 7.42
N LEU A 260 -10.71 -1.31 7.63
CA LEU A 260 -12.15 -1.25 7.84
C LEU A 260 -12.92 -1.70 6.60
N ALA A 261 -12.46 -1.37 5.39
CA ALA A 261 -13.07 -1.82 4.14
C ALA A 261 -13.00 -3.34 3.98
N MET A 262 -11.82 -3.95 4.21
CA MET A 262 -11.62 -5.42 4.14
C MET A 262 -12.57 -6.21 5.05
N ILE A 263 -12.94 -5.65 6.21
CA ILE A 263 -13.86 -6.28 7.18
C ILE A 263 -15.31 -5.78 7.08
N GLY A 264 -15.63 -4.96 6.06
CA GLY A 264 -16.99 -4.45 5.82
C GLY A 264 -17.48 -3.48 6.90
N ARG A 265 -16.59 -2.63 7.44
CA ARG A 265 -16.84 -1.66 8.53
C ARG A 265 -16.40 -0.24 8.20
N LEU A 266 -16.10 0.10 6.94
CA LEU A 266 -15.71 1.46 6.54
C LEU A 266 -16.72 2.54 6.99
N HIS A 267 -18.01 2.20 7.02
CA HIS A 267 -19.08 3.08 7.50
C HIS A 267 -19.05 3.42 9.01
N TRP A 268 -18.08 2.90 9.77
CA TRP A 268 -17.91 3.21 11.20
C TRP A 268 -17.09 4.47 11.48
N ILE A 269 -16.49 5.06 10.45
CA ILE A 269 -15.81 6.35 10.53
C ILE A 269 -16.58 7.42 9.74
N ASP A 270 -16.34 8.69 10.07
CA ASP A 270 -16.86 9.82 9.33
C ASP A 270 -16.03 10.03 8.06
N GLY A 271 -16.53 9.52 6.93
CA GLY A 271 -15.83 9.59 5.65
C GLY A 271 -15.64 11.01 5.13
N GLU A 272 -16.60 11.90 5.34
CA GLU A 272 -16.52 13.30 4.88
C GLU A 272 -15.42 14.06 5.62
N LYS A 273 -15.33 13.89 6.94
CA LYS A 273 -14.24 14.47 7.73
C LYS A 273 -12.88 13.91 7.33
N LEU A 274 -12.79 12.61 7.02
CA LEU A 274 -11.55 12.01 6.58
C LEU A 274 -11.11 12.54 5.21
N THR A 275 -12.02 12.63 4.25
CA THR A 275 -11.76 13.26 2.94
C THR A 275 -11.23 14.68 3.12
N ASN A 276 -11.88 15.48 3.97
CA ASN A 276 -11.46 16.86 4.25
C ASN A 276 -10.07 16.94 4.92
N PHE A 277 -9.73 15.99 5.80
CA PHE A 277 -8.40 15.91 6.37
C PHE A 277 -7.35 15.61 5.30
N ILE A 278 -7.58 14.59 4.47
CA ILE A 278 -6.63 14.18 3.42
C ILE A 278 -6.39 15.33 2.43
N LEU A 279 -7.45 16.00 1.95
CA LEU A 279 -7.34 17.12 1.01
C LEU A 279 -6.56 18.31 1.59
N LYS A 280 -6.60 18.53 2.91
CA LYS A 280 -5.81 19.58 3.56
C LYS A 280 -4.32 19.26 3.66
N CYS A 281 -3.93 18.00 3.42
CA CYS A 281 -2.52 17.58 3.41
C CYS A 281 -1.87 17.72 2.02
N GLN A 282 -2.62 18.16 1.00
CA GLN A 282 -2.09 18.33 -0.34
C GLN A 282 -1.33 19.66 -0.47
N ASP A 283 -0.27 19.67 -1.28
CA ASP A 283 0.29 20.92 -1.80
C ASP A 283 -0.39 21.22 -3.14
N THR A 284 -1.19 22.29 -3.18
CA THR A 284 -1.98 22.66 -4.36
C THR A 284 -1.14 23.35 -5.44
N GLU A 285 0.06 23.83 -5.12
CA GLU A 285 0.92 24.55 -6.06
C GLU A 285 1.96 23.60 -6.67
N GLU A 286 2.71 22.88 -5.84
CA GLU A 286 3.81 22.01 -6.26
C GLU A 286 3.41 20.53 -6.35
N GLY A 287 2.25 20.16 -5.79
CA GLY A 287 1.74 18.79 -5.82
C GLY A 287 2.30 17.90 -4.71
N GLY A 288 1.77 16.68 -4.63
CA GLY A 288 2.04 15.75 -3.54
C GLY A 288 1.15 15.95 -2.30
N PHE A 289 1.21 14.97 -1.40
CA PHE A 289 0.59 15.02 -0.07
C PHE A 289 1.68 14.83 0.99
N ALA A 290 1.48 15.51 2.12
CA ALA A 290 2.24 15.31 3.34
C ALA A 290 1.50 14.36 4.29
N ASP A 291 2.15 14.00 5.39
CA ASP A 291 1.52 13.26 6.48
C ASP A 291 0.42 14.09 7.19
N ARG A 292 0.63 15.40 7.34
CA ARG A 292 -0.32 16.35 7.94
C ARG A 292 -0.34 17.70 7.23
N PRO A 293 -1.38 18.53 7.44
CA PRO A 293 -1.47 19.85 6.81
C PRO A 293 -0.27 20.74 7.15
N GLY A 294 0.41 21.26 6.12
CA GLY A 294 1.55 22.18 6.25
C GLY A 294 2.91 21.51 6.46
N ASP A 295 2.97 20.18 6.58
CA ASP A 295 4.22 19.42 6.57
C ASP A 295 4.75 19.24 5.11
N MET A 296 5.98 18.75 4.93
CA MET A 296 6.57 18.53 3.61
C MET A 296 5.97 17.32 2.90
N VAL A 297 5.67 17.46 1.61
CA VAL A 297 5.10 16.38 0.79
C VAL A 297 6.12 15.29 0.43
N ASP A 298 5.64 14.06 0.30
CA ASP A 298 6.41 12.94 -0.24
C ASP A 298 5.53 11.99 -1.08
N VAL A 299 6.19 11.17 -1.90
CA VAL A 299 5.47 10.25 -2.81
C VAL A 299 4.73 9.13 -2.07
N PHE A 300 5.14 8.79 -0.86
CA PHE A 300 4.50 7.76 -0.04
C PHE A 300 3.15 8.23 0.49
N HIS A 301 3.10 9.41 1.10
CA HIS A 301 1.86 10.05 1.52
C HIS A 301 1.01 10.47 0.33
N THR A 302 1.60 10.84 -0.81
CA THR A 302 0.85 11.07 -2.06
C THR A 302 0.09 9.82 -2.50
N CYS A 303 0.73 8.66 -2.51
CA CYS A 303 0.07 7.39 -2.82
C CYS A 303 -1.08 7.09 -1.87
N PHE A 304 -0.85 7.19 -0.56
CA PHE A 304 -1.88 6.85 0.43
C PHE A 304 -2.98 7.90 0.58
N GLY A 305 -2.69 9.17 0.30
CA GLY A 305 -3.70 10.21 0.15
C GLY A 305 -4.62 9.91 -1.02
N MET A 306 -4.04 9.60 -2.19
CA MET A 306 -4.81 9.20 -3.38
C MET A 306 -5.65 7.95 -3.14
N ALA A 307 -5.04 6.90 -2.59
CA ALA A 307 -5.73 5.65 -2.29
C ALA A 307 -6.85 5.84 -1.26
N GLY A 308 -6.63 6.67 -0.24
CA GLY A 308 -7.66 7.03 0.74
C GLY A 308 -8.84 7.79 0.12
N LEU A 309 -8.59 8.75 -0.77
CA LEU A 309 -9.64 9.47 -1.50
C LEU A 309 -10.43 8.54 -2.43
N SER A 310 -9.72 7.67 -3.15
CA SER A 310 -10.31 6.62 -3.98
C SER A 310 -11.26 5.72 -3.20
N LEU A 311 -10.79 5.18 -2.06
CA LEU A 311 -11.56 4.28 -1.20
C LEU A 311 -12.83 4.95 -0.64
N LEU A 312 -12.80 6.26 -0.43
CA LEU A 312 -13.94 7.06 0.02
C LEU A 312 -14.86 7.51 -1.12
N GLY A 313 -14.57 7.14 -2.37
CA GLY A 313 -15.37 7.48 -3.55
C GLY A 313 -15.28 8.95 -3.95
N PHE A 314 -14.14 9.60 -3.71
CA PHE A 314 -13.97 11.00 -4.08
C PHE A 314 -13.98 11.17 -5.61
N PRO A 315 -14.72 12.16 -6.17
CA PRO A 315 -14.80 12.35 -7.61
C PRO A 315 -13.44 12.66 -8.27
N GLY A 316 -13.19 12.06 -9.43
CA GLY A 316 -11.97 12.31 -10.21
C GLY A 316 -10.77 11.43 -9.82
N VAL A 317 -11.00 10.41 -8.99
CA VAL A 317 -10.03 9.37 -8.65
C VAL A 317 -10.65 8.01 -9.00
N ASP A 318 -9.90 7.16 -9.70
CA ASP A 318 -10.30 5.80 -10.07
C ASP A 318 -10.35 4.89 -8.84
N GLU A 319 -11.12 3.80 -8.92
CA GLU A 319 -11.34 2.84 -7.84
C GLU A 319 -10.05 2.08 -7.47
N VAL A 320 -9.79 1.97 -6.17
CA VAL A 320 -8.68 1.22 -5.60
C VAL A 320 -9.16 -0.11 -5.02
N ASP A 321 -8.41 -1.19 -5.23
CA ASP A 321 -8.62 -2.43 -4.50
C ASP A 321 -8.16 -2.23 -3.03
N PRO A 322 -9.00 -2.52 -2.02
CA PRO A 322 -8.57 -2.45 -0.64
C PRO A 322 -7.47 -3.47 -0.28
N ILE A 323 -7.25 -4.54 -1.06
CA ILE A 323 -6.34 -5.67 -0.76
C ILE A 323 -4.95 -5.54 -1.38
#